data_AF-A0A3N7FI57-F1
#
_entry.id   AF-A0A3N7FI57-F1
#
_cell.length_a   1.000
_cell.length_b   1.000
_cell.length_c   1.000
_cell.angle_alpha   90.00
_cell.angle_beta   90.00
_cell.angle_gamma   90.00
#
_symmetry.space_group_name_H-M   'P 1'
#
loop_
_entity.id
_entity.type
_entity.pdbx_description
1 polymer ?
#
loop_
_entity_poly.entity_id
_entity_poly.type
_entity_poly.pdbx_seq_one_letter_code
_entity_poly.pdbx_strand_id
1 'polypeptide(L)' 'MSAPTPSLTDGIADAVGFVGGAVAGFWLGQWLGLDIFAPGYGNKALLGIALVGLGGGLGLHAAKRWQASRRNKPSQD' A
#
# COMPACT_ATOMS: atom_id res chain seq x y z
N MET A 1 -13.22 -28.37 4.84
CA MET A 1 -12.20 -27.48 5.42
C MET A 1 -12.74 -26.06 5.32
N SER A 2 -13.28 -25.52 6.41
CA SER A 2 -13.80 -24.14 6.42
C SER A 2 -12.62 -23.16 6.40
N ALA A 3 -12.53 -22.33 5.38
CA ALA A 3 -11.47 -21.32 5.29
C ALA A 3 -11.59 -20.34 6.48
N PRO A 4 -10.48 -19.93 7.11
CA PRO A 4 -10.52 -18.92 8.17
C PRO A 4 -11.06 -17.60 7.58
N THR A 5 -12.11 -17.05 8.20
CA THR A 5 -12.66 -15.75 7.81
C THR A 5 -11.68 -14.64 8.16
N PRO A 6 -11.37 -13.71 7.24
CA PRO A 6 -10.48 -12.60 7.55
C PRO A 6 -11.09 -11.75 8.67
N SER A 7 -10.29 -11.41 9.67
CA SER A 7 -10.73 -10.58 10.78
C SER A 7 -10.83 -9.11 10.36
N LEU A 8 -11.69 -8.33 11.01
CA LEU A 8 -11.83 -6.89 10.74
C LEU A 8 -10.49 -6.15 10.90
N THR A 9 -9.69 -6.59 11.88
CA THR A 9 -8.33 -6.10 12.14
C THR A 9 -7.37 -6.32 10.97
N ASP A 10 -7.52 -7.43 10.23
CA ASP A 10 -6.69 -7.72 9.06
C ASP A 10 -7.04 -6.79 7.90
N GLY A 11 -8.34 -6.52 7.71
CA GLY A 11 -8.81 -5.56 6.72
C GLY A 11 -8.35 -4.13 7.02
N ILE A 12 -8.36 -3.72 8.29
CA ILE A 12 -7.84 -2.41 8.72
C ILE A 12 -6.32 -2.33 8.47
N ALA A 13 -5.56 -3.36 8.84
CA ALA A 13 -4.11 -3.38 8.60
C ALA A 13 -3.76 -3.35 7.10
N ASP A 14 -4.54 -4.02 6.26
CA ASP A 14 -4.41 -3.97 4.81
C ASP A 14 -4.71 -2.56 4.25
N ALA A 15 -5.78 -1.91 4.72
CA ALA A 15 -6.12 -0.54 4.33
C ALA A 15 -5.05 0.48 4.79
N VAL A 16 -4.54 0.36 6.01
CA VAL A 16 -3.44 1.19 6.52
C VAL A 16 -2.16 0.95 5.71
N GLY A 17 -1.87 -0.30 5.35
CA GLY A 17 -0.76 -0.64 4.47
C GLY A 17 -0.88 0.01 3.08
N PHE A 18 -2.07 -0.05 2.50
CA PHE A 18 -2.35 0.59 1.22
C PHE A 18 -2.21 2.12 1.29
N VAL A 19 -2.85 2.78 2.27
CA VAL A 19 -2.78 4.23 2.41
C VAL A 19 -1.35 4.68 2.71
N GLY A 20 -0.65 3.99 3.62
CA GLY A 20 0.75 4.28 3.92
C GLY A 20 1.66 4.11 2.71
N GLY A 21 1.45 3.06 1.92
CA GLY A 21 2.17 2.84 0.66
C GLY A 21 1.88 3.92 -0.38
N ALA A 22 0.63 4.35 -0.51
CA ALA A 22 0.22 5.40 -1.45
C ALA A 22 0.84 6.75 -1.08
N VAL A 23 0.85 7.09 0.22
CA VAL A 23 1.51 8.30 0.73
C VAL A 23 3.02 8.23 0.50
N ALA A 24 3.66 7.08 0.72
CA ALA A 24 5.07 6.91 0.42
C ALA A 24 5.36 7.07 -1.08
N GLY A 25 4.54 6.49 -1.95
CA GLY A 25 4.63 6.65 -3.40
C GLY A 25 4.42 8.11 -3.85
N PHE A 26 3.54 8.84 -3.18
CA PHE A 26 3.32 10.28 -3.42
C PHE A 26 4.57 11.09 -3.11
N TRP A 27 5.16 10.89 -1.93
CA TRP A 27 6.39 11.55 -1.54
C TRP A 27 7.56 11.20 -2.48
N LEU A 28 7.65 9.94 -2.91
CA LEU A 28 8.65 9.51 -3.89
C LEU A 28 8.44 10.20 -5.25
N GLY A 29 7.19 10.31 -5.70
CA GLY A 29 6.83 11.02 -6.93
C GLY A 29 7.16 12.50 -6.86
N GLN A 30 6.90 13.11 -5.70
CA GLN A 30 7.26 14.50 -5.44
C GLN A 30 8.77 14.73 -5.51
N TRP A 31 9.57 13.82 -4.95
CA TRP A 31 11.04 13.86 -5.04
C TRP A 31 11.55 13.68 -6.46
N LEU A 32 10.86 12.87 -7.27
CA LEU A 32 11.17 12.67 -8.69
C LEU A 32 10.67 13.81 -9.59
N GLY A 33 10.02 14.83 -9.03
CA GLY A 33 9.42 15.94 -9.79
C GLY A 33 8.23 15.51 -10.65
N LEU A 34 7.60 14.39 -10.31
CA LEU A 34 6.36 13.89 -10.90
C LEU A 34 5.20 14.58 -10.21
N ASP A 35 4.92 15.80 -10.63
CA ASP A 35 3.86 16.60 -10.05
C ASP A 35 2.49 16.11 -10.54
N ILE A 36 1.75 15.49 -9.63
CA ILE A 36 0.41 14.94 -9.86
C ILE A 36 -0.62 16.05 -10.10
N PHE A 37 -0.34 17.25 -9.61
CA PHE A 37 -1.21 18.41 -9.75
C PHE A 37 -0.76 19.34 -10.89
N ALA A 38 0.22 18.93 -11.70
CA ALA A 38 0.66 19.71 -12.84
C ALA A 38 -0.52 19.97 -13.79
N PRO A 39 -0.79 21.24 -14.16
CA PRO A 39 -1.88 21.57 -15.05
C PRO A 39 -1.65 20.96 -16.44
N GLY A 40 -2.72 20.41 -17.02
CA GLY A 40 -2.71 19.86 -18.39
C GLY A 40 -2.50 18.34 -18.51
N TYR A 41 -2.56 17.57 -17.41
CA TYR A 41 -2.49 16.10 -17.46
C TYR A 41 -1.26 15.57 -18.21
N GLY A 42 -0.13 16.25 -18.08
CA GLY A 42 1.11 15.87 -18.76
C GLY A 42 1.68 14.54 -18.25
N ASN A 43 2.64 13.97 -18.99
CA ASN A 43 3.26 12.67 -18.66
C ASN A 43 3.75 12.56 -17.20
N LYS A 44 4.16 13.69 -16.60
CA LYS A 44 4.58 13.77 -15.19
C LYS A 44 3.44 13.49 -14.21
N ALA A 45 2.24 14.01 -14.47
CA ALA A 45 1.06 13.74 -13.66
C ALA A 45 0.63 12.28 -13.78
N LEU A 46 0.65 11.73 -15.00
CA LEU A 46 0.32 10.33 -15.26
C LEU A 46 1.29 9.37 -14.54
N LEU A 47 2.60 9.64 -14.64
CA LEU A 47 3.63 8.89 -13.93
C LEU A 47 3.52 9.04 -12.42
N GLY A 48 3.20 10.23 -11.91
CA GLY A 48 2.99 10.46 -10.49
C GLY A 48 1.80 9.66 -9.94
N ILE A 49 0.66 9.65 -10.64
CA ILE A 49 -0.51 8.83 -10.27
C ILE A 49 -0.16 7.34 -10.31
N ALA A 50 0.53 6.89 -11.36
CA ALA A 50 0.97 5.50 -11.47
C ALA A 50 1.89 5.11 -10.31
N LEU A 51 2.81 6.01 -9.91
CA LEU A 51 3.73 5.77 -8.81
C LEU A 51 3.03 5.72 -7.45
N VAL A 52 2.04 6.58 -7.22
CA VAL A 52 1.17 6.52 -6.03
C VAL A 52 0.38 5.22 -5.99
N GLY A 53 -0.23 4.82 -7.11
CA GLY A 53 -0.96 3.56 -7.22
C GLY A 53 -0.08 2.34 -6.97
N LEU A 54 1.13 2.33 -7.54
CA LEU A 54 2.15 1.32 -7.28
C LEU A 54 2.59 1.31 -5.82
N GLY A 55 2.81 2.48 -5.23
CA GLY A 55 3.14 2.63 -3.81
C GLY A 55 2.05 2.02 -2.92
N GLY A 56 0.78 2.33 -3.19
CA GLY A 56 -0.35 1.78 -2.44
C GLY A 56 -0.47 0.26 -2.59
N GLY A 57 -0.34 -0.26 -3.82
CA GLY A 57 -0.33 -1.69 -4.08
C GLY A 57 0.80 -2.42 -3.34
N LEU A 58 2.01 -1.88 -3.39
CA LEU A 58 3.17 -2.45 -2.67
C LEU A 58 3.00 -2.38 -1.15
N GLY A 59 2.41 -1.30 -0.62
CA GLY A 59 2.11 -1.14 0.80
C GLY A 59 1.09 -2.17 1.31
N LEU A 60 0.05 -2.44 0.52
CA LEU A 60 -0.90 -3.53 0.80
C LEU A 60 -0.20 -4.90 0.77
N HIS A 61 0.64 -5.15 -0.23
CA HIS A 61 1.41 -6.39 -0.30
C HIS A 61 2.35 -6.58 0.90
N ALA A 62 2.99 -5.50 1.37
CA ALA A 62 3.82 -5.52 2.56
C ALA A 62 3.00 -5.81 3.83
N ALA A 63 1.83 -5.18 3.99
CA ALA A 63 0.91 -5.45 5.10
C ALA A 63 0.44 -6.90 5.12
N LYS A 64 0.01 -7.44 3.97
CA LYS A 64 -0.38 -8.85 3.82
C LYS A 64 0.77 -9.80 4.15
N ARG A 65 1.98 -9.51 3.68
CA ARG A 65 3.16 -10.34 3.99
C ARG A 65 3.48 -10.30 5.48
N TRP A 66 3.38 -9.14 6.12
CA TRP A 66 3.62 -8.99 7.54
C TRP A 66 2.60 -9.74 8.40
N GLN A 67 1.32 -9.69 8.04
CA GLN A 67 0.28 -10.49 8.69
C GLN A 67 0.52 -12.00 8.53
N ALA A 68 0.90 -12.44 7.32
CA ALA A 68 1.24 -13.84 7.06
C ALA A 68 2.43 -14.30 7.92
N SER A 69 3.46 -13.46 8.07
CA SER A 69 4.60 -13.73 8.96
C SER A 69 4.20 -13.76 10.44
N ARG A 70 3.22 -12.96 10.87
CA ARG A 70 2.70 -12.97 12.25
C ARG A 70 1.85 -14.18 12.57
N ARG A 71 1.05 -14.68 11.62
CA ARG A 71 0.26 -15.92 11.77
C ARG A 71 1.13 -17.18 11.90
N ASN A 72 2.40 -17.10 11.46
CA ASN A 72 3.39 -18.15 11.66
C ASN A 72 4.15 -18.06 12.99
N LYS A 73 3.88 -17.07 13.84
CA LYS A 73 4.36 -17.09 15.22
C LYS A 73 3.36 -17.95 16.01
N PRO A 74 3.72 -19.17 16.42
CA PRO A 74 2.84 -19.97 17.24
C PRO A 74 2.61 -19.21 18.54
N SER A 75 1.37 -19.19 19.04
CA SER A 75 1.12 -18.87 20.45
C SER A 75 2.11 -19.67 21.28
N GLN A 76 3.03 -18.97 21.95
CA GLN A 76 3.40 -19.42 23.27
C GLN A 76 2.34 -18.83 24.20
N ASP A 77 1.79 -19.74 25.00
CA ASP A 77 0.85 -19.62 26.11
C ASP A 77 -0.65 -19.76 25.77
#